data_AF-A0A527FTL8-F1
#
_entry.id   AF-A0A527FTL8-F1
#
_cell.length_a   1.000
_cell.length_b   1.000
_cell.length_c   1.000
_cell.angle_alpha   90.00
_cell.angle_beta   90.00
_cell.angle_gamma   90.00
#
_symmetry.space_group_name_H-M   'P 1'
#
loop_
_entity.id
_entity.type
_entity.pdbx_description
1 polymer ?
#
loop_
_entity_poly.entity_id
_entity_poly.type
_entity_poly.pdbx_seq_one_letter_code
_entity_poly.pdbx_strand_id
1 'polypeptide(L)'
;KQKTSIFTEEGTEKLENLLRDAGLLKGESLYDVENVAIVHHVNNALKAHRLFQKDKDYIVRNGEIVIIDEFTGRMMPGRRY
;
A
#
# COMPACT_ATOMS: atom_id res chain seq x y z
N LYS A 1 16.32 10.21 -1.51
CA LYS A 1 15.02 10.89 -1.65
C LYS A 1 13.95 9.99 -1.08
N GLN A 2 13.19 10.44 -0.08
CA GLN A 2 12.05 9.67 0.43
C GLN A 2 10.97 9.68 -0.66
N LYS A 3 10.62 8.50 -1.19
CA LYS A 3 9.52 8.38 -2.16
C LYS A 3 8.20 8.39 -1.38
N THR A 4 7.29 9.28 -1.75
CA THR A 4 5.97 9.43 -1.13
C THR A 4 4.89 9.23 -2.19
N SER A 5 3.78 8.63 -1.79
CA SER A 5 2.57 8.46 -2.60
C SER A 5 1.36 8.88 -1.78
N ILE A 6 0.51 9.73 -2.36
CA ILE A 6 -0.70 10.25 -1.72
C ILE A 6 -1.82 10.16 -2.76
N PHE A 7 -3.04 9.91 -2.30
CA PHE A 7 -4.22 9.98 -3.16
C PHE A 7 -4.50 11.42 -3.60
N THR A 8 -5.00 11.59 -4.81
CA THR A 8 -5.65 12.83 -5.21
C THR A 8 -7.03 12.94 -4.56
N GLU A 9 -7.66 14.11 -4.62
CA GLU A 9 -9.04 14.30 -4.16
C GLU A 9 -9.99 13.32 -4.88
N GLU A 10 -9.94 13.26 -6.21
CA GLU A 10 -10.71 12.30 -7.02
C GLU A 10 -10.42 10.84 -6.64
N GLY A 11 -9.15 10.52 -6.34
CA GLY A 11 -8.76 9.19 -5.88
C GLY A 11 -9.33 8.84 -4.51
N THR A 12 -9.49 9.84 -3.64
CA THR A 12 -10.08 9.70 -2.31
C THR A 12 -11.59 9.50 -2.40
N GLU A 13 -12.27 10.28 -3.25
CA GLU A 13 -13.72 10.13 -3.49
C GLU A 13 -14.03 8.74 -4.07
N LYS A 14 -13.25 8.28 -5.06
CA LYS A 14 -13.41 6.94 -5.63
C LYS A 14 -13.20 5.85 -4.57
N LEU A 15 -12.23 6.03 -3.68
CA LEU A 15 -11.96 5.11 -2.58
C LEU A 15 -13.13 5.07 -1.58
N GLU A 16 -13.66 6.22 -1.20
CA GLU A 16 -14.83 6.32 -0.31
C GLU A 16 -16.03 5.57 -0.89
N ASN A 17 -16.33 5.78 -2.17
CA ASN A 17 -17.43 5.09 -2.85
C ASN A 17 -17.22 3.57 -2.86
N LEU A 18 -16.02 3.09 -3.19
CA LEU A 18 -15.71 1.66 -3.17
C LEU A 18 -15.83 1.04 -1.77
N LEU A 19 -15.36 1.74 -0.74
CA LEU A 19 -15.47 1.28 0.65
C LEU A 19 -16.92 1.28 1.13
N ARG A 20 -17.72 2.25 0.71
CA ARG A 20 -19.15 2.34 1.00
C ARG A 20 -19.91 1.19 0.35
N ASP A 21 -19.67 0.94 -0.93
CA ASP A 21 -20.27 -0.16 -1.69
C ASP A 21 -19.91 -1.54 -1.11
N ALA A 22 -18.69 -1.67 -0.59
CA ALA A 22 -18.23 -2.88 0.10
C ALA A 22 -18.74 -3.02 1.55
N GLY A 23 -19.47 -2.03 2.08
CA GLY A 23 -19.92 -1.99 3.48
C GLY A 23 -18.78 -1.88 4.50
N LEU A 24 -17.61 -1.39 4.08
CA LEU A 24 -16.41 -1.26 4.91
C LEU A 24 -16.23 0.16 5.45
N LEU A 25 -16.82 1.16 4.81
CA LEU A 25 -16.80 2.54 5.30
C LEU A 25 -17.76 2.70 6.48
N LYS A 26 -17.25 3.16 7.62
CA LYS A 26 -18.08 3.50 8.80
C LYS A 26 -18.28 5.01 8.85
N GLY A 27 -19.48 5.46 9.23
CA GLY A 27 -19.76 6.90 9.31
C GLY A 27 -20.01 7.54 7.94
N GLU A 28 -19.76 8.84 7.87
CA GLU A 28 -20.04 9.64 6.67
C GLU A 28 -18.80 9.81 5.79
N SER A 29 -17.61 9.91 6.39
CA SER A 29 -16.34 10.18 5.70
C SER A 29 -15.25 9.15 6.01
N LEU A 30 -14.33 8.97 5.05
CA LEU A 30 -13.11 8.17 5.22
C LEU A 30 -12.23 8.64 6.38
N TYR A 31 -12.30 9.92 6.73
CA TYR A 31 -11.46 10.50 7.78
C TYR A 31 -12.08 10.44 9.18
N ASP A 32 -13.25 9.78 9.32
CA ASP A 32 -13.85 9.49 10.61
C ASP A 32 -12.93 8.56 11.43
N VAL A 33 -12.96 8.70 12.76
CA VAL A 33 -12.03 8.02 13.70
C VAL A 33 -12.15 6.49 13.58
N GLU A 34 -13.33 6.00 13.24
CA GLU A 34 -13.64 4.59 13.02
C GLU A 34 -12.90 3.99 11.83
N ASN A 35 -12.44 4.81 10.89
CA ASN A 35 -11.82 4.40 9.64
C ASN A 35 -10.29 4.53 9.64
N VAL A 36 -9.66 4.96 10.75
CA VAL A 36 -8.20 5.17 10.85
C VAL A 36 -7.39 3.96 10.37
N ALA A 37 -7.82 2.75 10.71
CA ALA A 37 -7.16 1.52 10.25
C ALA A 37 -7.25 1.35 8.73
N ILE A 38 -8.41 1.62 8.14
CA ILE A 38 -8.64 1.54 6.69
C ILE A 38 -7.77 2.58 5.97
N VAL A 39 -7.75 3.82 6.46
CA VAL A 39 -6.90 4.89 5.93
C VAL A 39 -5.43 4.46 5.92
N HIS A 40 -4.94 3.91 7.02
CA HIS A 40 -3.56 3.42 7.09
C HIS A 40 -3.29 2.27 6.11
N HIS A 41 -4.20 1.30 6.02
CA HIS A 41 -4.07 0.17 5.09
C HIS A 41 -4.06 0.60 3.63
N VAL A 42 -4.97 1.50 3.24
CA VAL A 42 -5.08 1.94 1.85
C VAL A 42 -3.89 2.80 1.44
N ASN A 43 -3.39 3.67 2.33
CA ASN A 43 -2.15 4.41 2.09
C ASN A 43 -0.94 3.48 1.93
N ASN A 44 -0.82 2.45 2.76
CA ASN A 44 0.24 1.45 2.61
C ASN A 44 0.09 0.62 1.33
N ALA A 45 -1.14 0.29 0.93
CA ALA A 45 -1.41 -0.41 -0.32
C ALA A 45 -1.03 0.44 -1.54
N LEU A 46 -1.35 1.74 -1.54
CA LEU A 46 -0.92 2.67 -2.59
C LEU A 46 0.61 2.76 -2.67
N LYS A 47 1.25 2.88 -1.50
CA LYS A 47 2.71 2.92 -1.40
C LYS A 47 3.34 1.64 -1.95
N ALA A 48 2.84 0.47 -1.53
CA ALA A 48 3.25 -0.83 -2.03
C ALA A 48 3.11 -0.91 -3.56
N HIS A 49 1.95 -0.53 -4.09
CA HIS A 49 1.63 -0.63 -5.51
C HIS A 49 2.45 0.32 -6.40
N ARG A 50 2.76 1.53 -5.92
CA ARG A 50 3.44 2.55 -6.72
C ARG A 50 4.94 2.59 -6.53
N LEU A 51 5.44 2.28 -5.33
CA LEU A 51 6.85 2.45 -4.99
C LEU A 51 7.65 1.15 -5.05
N PHE A 52 7.00 -0.02 -4.98
CA PHE A 52 7.66 -1.32 -4.96
C PHE A 52 7.23 -2.16 -6.17
N GLN A 53 8.20 -2.44 -7.03
CA GLN A 53 8.03 -3.20 -8.26
C GLN A 53 8.52 -4.64 -8.07
N LYS A 54 7.68 -5.58 -8.49
CA LYS A 54 8.06 -6.98 -8.59
C LYS A 54 9.23 -7.13 -9.58
N ASP A 55 10.14 -8.06 -9.28
CA ASP A 55 11.34 -8.38 -10.07
C ASP A 55 12.39 -7.26 -10.10
N LYS A 56 12.19 -6.20 -9.30
CA LYS A 56 13.14 -5.10 -9.10
C LYS A 56 13.41 -4.81 -7.63
N ASP A 57 12.36 -4.53 -6.87
CA ASP A 57 12.44 -4.20 -5.45
C ASP A 57 12.20 -5.46 -4.58
N TYR A 58 11.40 -6.40 -5.08
CA TYR A 58 11.15 -7.68 -4.42
C TYR A 58 10.79 -8.77 -5.42
N ILE A 59 10.88 -10.03 -5.00
CA ILE A 59 10.33 -11.20 -5.70
C ILE A 59 9.43 -12.00 -4.76
N VAL A 60 8.57 -12.83 -5.35
CA VAL A 60 7.78 -13.83 -4.62
C VAL A 60 8.38 -15.20 -4.89
N ARG A 61 8.89 -15.86 -3.86
CA ARG A 61 9.52 -17.18 -3.96
C ARG A 61 8.95 -18.08 -2.87
N ASN A 62 8.43 -19.25 -3.25
CA ASN A 62 7.79 -20.19 -2.34
C ASN A 62 6.64 -19.57 -1.51
N GLY A 63 5.94 -18.58 -2.07
CA GLY A 63 4.88 -17.84 -1.35
C GLY A 63 5.39 -16.73 -0.41
N GLU A 64 6.70 -16.53 -0.31
CA GLU A 64 7.30 -15.49 0.54
C GLU A 64 7.84 -14.31 -0.28
N ILE A 65 7.76 -13.12 0.30
CA ILE A 65 8.36 -11.91 -0.27
C ILE A 65 9.85 -11.88 0.10
N VAL A 66 10.72 -11.83 -0.91
CA VAL A 66 12.16 -11.65 -0.74
C VAL A 66 12.56 -10.31 -1.33
N ILE A 67 13.13 -9.44 -0.49
CA ILE A 67 13.56 -8.09 -0.90
C ILE A 67 14.84 -8.21 -1.74
N ILE A 68 14.94 -7.40 -2.79
CA ILE A 68 16.15 -7.25 -3.59
C ILE A 68 16.89 -6.00 -3.12
N ASP A 69 18.19 -6.13 -2.89
CA ASP A 69 19.07 -5.00 -2.61
C ASP A 69 19.27 -4.14 -3.88
N GLU A 70 18.95 -2.85 -3.80
CA GLU A 70 18.93 -1.95 -4.97
C GLU A 70 20.33 -1.67 -5.55
N PHE A 71 21.40 -1.88 -4.76
CA PHE A 71 22.77 -1.60 -5.19
C PHE A 71 23.45 -2.82 -5.80
N THR A 72 23.19 -4.00 -5.24
CA THR A 72 23.90 -5.24 -5.57
C THR A 72 23.04 -6.26 -6.31
N GLY A 73 21.71 -6.09 -6.31
CA GLY A 73 20.76 -7.06 -6.86
C GLY A 73 20.64 -8.36 -6.04
N ARG A 74 21.25 -8.41 -4.85
CA ARG A 74 21.22 -9.60 -4.00
C ARG A 74 19.85 -9.77 -3.36
N MET A 75 19.40 -11.02 -3.30
CA MET A 75 18.24 -11.41 -2.51
C MET A 75 18.57 -11.33 -1.01
N MET A 76 17.72 -10.65 -0.24
CA MET A 76 17.85 -10.50 1.21
C MET A 76 16.74 -11.28 1.93
N PRO A 77 16.86 -12.62 2.07
CA PRO A 77 15.88 -13.42 2.80
C PRO A 77 15.81 -12.99 4.27
N GLY A 78 14.62 -13.00 4.85
CA GLY A 78 14.36 -12.62 6.24
C GLY A 78 14.20 -11.11 6.49
N ARG A 79 14.51 -10.24 5.52
CA ARG A 79 14.28 -8.80 5.65
C ARG A 79 12.84 -8.43 5.28
N ARG A 80 12.23 -7.54 6.06
CA ARG A 80 10.86 -7.03 5.85
C ARG A 80 10.87 -5.48 5.87
N TYR A 81 9.89 -4.86 5.22
CA TYR A 81 9.65 -3.42 5.26
C TYR A 81 8.94 -3.00 6.55
#